data_AF-A0A924RMJ3-F1
#
_entry.id   AF-A0A924RMJ3-F1
#
_cell.length_a   1.000
_cell.length_b   1.000
_cell.length_c   1.000
_cell.angle_alpha   90.00
_cell.angle_beta   90.00
_cell.angle_gamma   90.00
#
_symmetry.space_group_name_H-M   'P 1'
#
loop_
_entity.id
_entity.type
_entity.pdbx_description
1 polymer ?
#
loop_
_entity_poly.entity_id
_entity_poly.type
_entity_poly.pdbx_seq_one_letter_code
_entity_poly.pdbx_strand_id
1 'polypeptide(L)' 'TPLGTSPNTKEYPPIPYEFFTEKHIAFDLIYNPEETQFLKKAKKKGAVCQNGLDMLIFQAEKSWGIWNR' A
#
# COMPACT_ATOMS: atom_id res chain seq x y z
N THR A 1 -6.64 1.34 4.71
CA THR A 1 -7.06 2.33 5.73
C THR A 1 -6.15 3.55 5.59
N PRO A 2 -6.43 4.70 6.22
CA PRO A 2 -5.50 5.85 6.16
C PRO A 2 -4.28 5.74 7.10
N LEU A 3 -4.14 4.63 7.84
CA LEU A 3 -3.06 4.42 8.80
C LEU A 3 -1.72 4.30 8.07
N GLY A 4 -0.77 5.16 8.41
CA GLY A 4 0.55 5.19 7.77
C GLY A 4 0.68 6.19 6.63
N THR A 5 -0.41 6.89 6.26
CA THR A 5 -0.37 7.99 5.29
C THR A 5 0.36 9.20 5.89
N SER A 6 1.09 9.95 5.06
CA SER A 6 1.70 11.21 5.48
C SER A 6 0.64 12.20 6.02
N PRO A 7 0.90 12.88 7.16
CA PRO A 7 2.15 12.93 7.94
C PRO A 7 2.31 11.80 8.98
N ASN A 8 1.24 11.05 9.28
CA ASN A 8 1.19 10.05 10.36
C ASN A 8 1.80 8.70 9.95
N THR A 9 3.05 8.73 9.44
CA THR A 9 3.75 7.59 8.84
C THR A 9 4.16 6.49 9.82
N LYS A 10 3.99 6.70 11.12
CA LYS A 10 4.31 5.72 12.17
C LYS A 10 3.14 4.78 12.49
N GLU A 11 1.93 5.11 12.05
CA GLU A 11 0.75 4.29 12.27
C GLU A 11 0.73 3.09 11.31
N TYR A 12 0.16 1.98 11.76
CA TYR A 12 -0.04 0.79 10.94
C TYR A 12 -1.17 -0.08 11.51
N PRO A 13 -1.80 -0.94 10.70
CA PRO A 13 -2.84 -1.85 11.16
C PRO A 13 -2.33 -2.80 12.25
N PRO A 14 -3.07 -3.00 13.36
CA PRO A 14 -2.71 -3.95 14.41
C PRO A 14 -3.11 -5.38 14.03
N ILE A 15 -2.41 -5.95 13.05
CA ILE A 15 -2.61 -7.34 12.58
C ILE A 15 -1.42 -8.23 13.00
N PRO A 16 -1.57 -9.56 13.05
CA PRO A 16 -0.49 -10.46 13.45
C PRO A 16 0.55 -10.61 12.33
N TYR A 17 1.54 -9.70 12.32
CA TYR A 17 2.59 -9.67 11.31
C TYR A 17 3.51 -10.91 11.34
N GLU A 18 3.55 -11.63 12.45
CA GLU A 18 4.28 -12.86 12.63
C GLU A 18 3.89 -13.97 11.65
N PHE A 19 2.65 -13.95 11.14
CA PHE A 19 2.13 -14.95 10.21
C PHE A 19 2.36 -14.62 8.73
N PHE A 20 2.97 -13.46 8.40
CA PHE A 20 3.40 -13.22 7.03
C PHE A 20 4.48 -14.24 6.62
N THR A 21 4.42 -14.63 5.37
CA THR A 21 5.35 -15.55 4.70
C THR A 21 5.56 -15.09 3.28
N GLU A 22 6.54 -15.68 2.58
CA GLU A 22 6.80 -15.48 1.15
C GLU A 22 5.61 -15.80 0.22
N LYS A 23 4.61 -16.52 0.71
CA LYS A 23 3.38 -16.84 -0.04
C LYS A 23 2.35 -15.71 -0.01
N HIS A 24 2.55 -14.72 0.84
CA HIS A 24 1.60 -13.63 1.02
C HIS A 24 1.98 -12.42 0.16
N ILE A 25 0.94 -11.68 -0.25
CA ILE A 25 1.07 -10.37 -0.87
C ILE A 25 0.51 -9.34 0.09
N ALA A 26 1.32 -8.35 0.45
CA ALA A 26 0.91 -7.18 1.21
C ALA A 26 0.70 -6.02 0.24
N PHE A 27 -0.57 -5.63 0.06
CA PHE A 27 -0.98 -4.56 -0.84
C PHE A 27 -1.49 -3.37 0.00
N ASP A 28 -0.85 -2.21 -0.12
CA ASP A 28 -1.24 -0.99 0.57
C ASP A 28 -1.70 0.05 -0.46
N LEU A 29 -2.85 0.68 -0.25
CA LEU A 29 -3.37 1.71 -1.16
C LEU A 29 -2.74 3.09 -0.91
N ILE A 30 -1.89 3.20 0.10
CA ILE A 30 -1.11 4.41 0.38
C ILE A 30 0.07 4.47 -0.60
N TYR A 31 0.24 5.63 -1.23
CA TYR A 31 1.37 5.94 -2.12
C TYR A 31 2.35 6.96 -1.53
N ASN A 32 1.95 7.69 -0.48
CA ASN A 32 2.78 8.65 0.24
C ASN A 32 2.70 8.42 1.75
N PRO A 33 3.74 7.86 2.38
CA PRO A 33 5.06 7.54 1.83
C PRO A 33 5.04 6.31 0.91
N GLU A 34 6.08 6.16 0.08
CA GLU A 34 6.22 5.04 -0.87
C GLU A 34 6.23 3.67 -0.16
N GLU A 35 6.80 3.60 1.04
CA GLU A 35 6.86 2.39 1.87
C GLU A 35 6.35 2.66 3.30
N THR A 36 5.13 2.20 3.59
CA THR A 36 4.48 2.34 4.91
C THR A 36 5.05 1.36 5.94
N GLN A 37 4.75 1.58 7.24
CA GLN A 37 5.14 0.64 8.29
C GLN A 37 4.52 -0.75 8.12
N PHE A 38 3.31 -0.82 7.55
CA PHE A 38 2.67 -2.08 7.17
C PHE A 38 3.52 -2.85 6.14
N LEU A 39 3.87 -2.20 5.03
CA LEU A 39 4.70 -2.81 3.97
C LEU A 39 6.08 -3.19 4.49
N LYS A 40 6.71 -2.36 5.34
CA LYS A 40 8.01 -2.67 5.98
C LYS A 40 7.93 -3.93 6.82
N LYS A 41 6.88 -4.09 7.64
CA LYS A 41 6.71 -5.26 8.51
C LYS A 41 6.42 -6.52 7.72
N ALA A 42 5.59 -6.43 6.67
CA ALA A 42 5.30 -7.56 5.78
C ALA A 42 6.55 -7.99 4.98
N LYS A 43 7.29 -7.02 4.42
CA LYS A 43 8.54 -7.27 3.67
C LYS A 43 9.61 -7.94 4.51
N LYS A 44 9.74 -7.56 5.80
CA LYS A 44 10.64 -8.24 6.76
C LYS A 44 10.32 -9.73 6.95
N LYS A 45 9.11 -10.16 6.62
CA LYS A 45 8.65 -11.55 6.72
C LYS A 45 8.70 -12.29 5.37
N GLY A 46 9.28 -11.65 4.35
CA GLY A 46 9.44 -12.21 3.00
C GLY A 46 8.22 -12.03 2.10
N ALA A 47 7.15 -11.37 2.56
CA ALA A 47 5.97 -11.13 1.74
C ALA A 47 6.30 -10.23 0.54
N VAL A 48 5.63 -10.48 -0.57
CA VAL A 48 5.67 -9.58 -1.73
C VAL A 48 4.87 -8.33 -1.39
N CYS A 49 5.46 -7.15 -1.59
CA CYS A 49 4.85 -5.87 -1.22
C CYS A 49 4.58 -5.01 -2.44
N GLN A 50 3.43 -4.31 -2.44
CA GLN A 50 3.04 -3.36 -3.49
C GLN A 50 2.30 -2.19 -2.84
N ASN A 51 2.62 -0.97 -3.28
CA ASN A 51 1.99 0.25 -2.78
C ASN A 51 0.88 0.77 -3.71
N GLY A 52 0.29 1.91 -3.35
CA GLY A 52 -0.89 2.43 -4.01
C GLY A 52 -0.63 3.29 -5.25
N LEU A 53 0.63 3.46 -5.67
CA LEU A 53 0.98 4.40 -6.74
C LEU A 53 0.35 3.97 -8.08
N ASP A 54 0.48 2.70 -8.44
CA ASP A 54 -0.10 2.16 -9.68
C ASP A 54 -1.62 2.30 -9.67
N MET A 55 -2.26 2.05 -8.51
CA MET A 55 -3.70 2.26 -8.35
C MET A 55 -4.07 3.73 -8.61
N LEU A 56 -3.31 4.69 -8.08
CA LEU A 56 -3.52 6.13 -8.31
C LEU A 56 -3.39 6.51 -9.79
N ILE A 57 -2.43 5.93 -10.50
CA ILE A 57 -2.23 6.17 -11.93
C ILE A 57 -3.40 5.58 -12.73
N PHE A 58 -3.72 4.30 -12.52
CA PHE A 58 -4.77 3.62 -13.29
C PHE A 58 -6.14 4.27 -13.11
N GLN A 59 -6.47 4.72 -11.89
CA GLN A 59 -7.73 5.43 -11.67
C GLN A 59 -7.75 6.81 -12.34
N ALA A 60 -6.60 7.50 -12.46
CA ALA A 60 -6.50 8.76 -13.20
C ALA A 60 -6.69 8.54 -14.71
N GLU A 61 -6.06 7.52 -15.30
CA GLU A 61 -6.22 7.17 -16.71
C GLU A 61 -7.67 6.80 -17.07
N LYS A 62 -8.32 6.00 -16.21
CA LYS A 62 -9.73 5.63 -16.39
C LYS A 62 -10.64 6.84 -16.29
N SER A 63 -10.39 7.72 -15.32
CA SER A 63 -11.15 8.97 -15.19
C SER A 63 -10.97 9.84 -16.43
N TRP A 64 -9.73 10.00 -16.91
CA TRP A 64 -9.43 10.79 -18.10
C TRP A 64 -10.25 10.36 -19.32
N GLY A 65 -10.40 9.05 -19.55
CA GLY A 65 -11.22 8.51 -20.65
C GLY A 65 -12.74 8.68 -20.49
N ILE A 66 -13.22 8.99 -19.28
CA ILE A 66 -14.62 9.36 -19.03
C ILE A 66 -14.83 10.85 -19.31
N TRP A 67 -13.93 11.70 -18.80
CA TRP A 67 -14.08 13.16 -18.83
C TRP A 67 -13.72 13.80 -20.17
N ASN A 68 -12.84 13.18 -20.98
CA ASN A 68 -12.42 13.73 -22.29
C ASN A 68 -13.12 13.03 -23.46
N ARG A 69 -14.45 12.98 -23.41
CA ARG A 69 -15.29 12.57 -24.54
C ARG A 69 -15.85 13.77 -25.28
#